data_AF-A0A2V9WGU0-F1
#
_entry.id   AF-A0A2V9WGU0-F1
#
_cell.length_a   1.000
_cell.length_b   1.000
_cell.length_c   1.000
_cell.angle_alpha   90.00
_cell.angle_beta   90.00
_cell.angle_gamma   90.00
#
_symmetry.space_group_name_H-M   'P 1'
#
loop_
_entity.id
_entity.type
_entity.pdbx_description
1 polymer ?
#
loop_
_entity_poly.entity_id
_entity_poly.type
_entity_poly.pdbx_seq_one_letter_code
_entity_poly.pdbx_strand_id
1 'polypeptide(L)'
;AAGLDFSNMVMVNPYLTAQIPMRVMNERYARRFEFGNTPARATIEVSSLPGGARIEYTGVAVRDLKQRQAVRPKNMPPSPTASPCVFAGDTLYCSAKSGFIPGPHGGVYAETTPHQLRQTMRNLLDNLEEAGMNFDQVVATNVYLDGLQDLPTFDQVYSEYFGPMLPARTTIQQIAATERKPDKEDHFPDLEQVSLIAVRRPRTDAK
;
A
#
# COMPACT_ATOMS: atom_id res chain seq x y z
N ALA A 1 3.33 1.23 27.95
CA ALA A 1 2.96 2.63 28.25
C ALA A 1 1.51 2.96 27.85
N ALA A 2 0.98 2.50 26.70
CA ALA A 2 -0.41 2.78 26.29
C ALA A 2 -1.41 1.61 26.48
N GLY A 3 -0.97 0.45 26.98
CA GLY A 3 -1.81 -0.76 27.08
C GLY A 3 -2.18 -1.38 25.73
N LEU A 4 -1.39 -1.09 24.68
CA LEU A 4 -1.58 -1.61 23.32
C LEU A 4 -0.48 -2.63 22.99
N ASP A 5 -0.80 -3.55 22.09
CA ASP A 5 0.12 -4.52 21.51
C ASP A 5 0.02 -4.55 19.97
N PHE A 6 0.67 -5.51 19.31
CA PHE A 6 0.70 -5.60 17.85
C PHE A 6 -0.69 -5.86 17.23
N SER A 7 -1.64 -6.44 17.95
CA SER A 7 -3.01 -6.63 17.46
C SER A 7 -3.74 -5.30 17.22
N ASN A 8 -3.32 -4.23 17.88
CA ASN A 8 -3.88 -2.89 17.70
C ASN A 8 -3.43 -2.19 16.42
N MET A 9 -2.40 -2.67 15.74
CA MET A 9 -1.81 -1.98 14.58
C MET A 9 -2.74 -2.06 13.37
N VAL A 10 -3.03 -0.91 12.76
CA VAL A 10 -3.86 -0.80 11.54
C VAL A 10 -3.03 -0.50 10.30
N MET A 11 -1.93 0.23 10.45
CA MET A 11 -0.96 0.52 9.39
C MET A 11 0.44 0.43 9.97
N VAL A 12 1.37 -0.18 9.25
CA VAL A 12 2.79 -0.25 9.62
C VAL A 12 3.63 0.00 8.39
N ASN A 13 4.60 0.90 8.50
CA ASN A 13 5.56 1.18 7.44
C ASN A 13 6.96 0.79 7.90
N PRO A 14 7.51 -0.34 7.41
CA PRO A 14 8.92 -0.66 7.57
C PRO A 14 9.76 0.23 6.66
N TYR A 15 10.79 0.85 7.23
CA TYR A 15 11.86 1.53 6.51
C TYR A 15 13.10 0.66 6.60
N LEU A 16 13.68 0.25 5.48
CA LEU A 16 14.84 -0.65 5.46
C LEU A 16 15.94 -0.11 4.57
N THR A 17 17.18 -0.36 4.98
CA THR A 17 18.33 -0.18 4.08
C THR A 17 18.53 -1.43 3.24
N ALA A 18 19.24 -1.31 2.11
CA ALA A 18 19.63 -2.44 1.25
C ALA A 18 20.38 -3.58 1.99
N GLN A 19 20.87 -3.32 3.20
CA GLN A 19 21.57 -4.30 4.04
C GLN A 19 20.64 -5.34 4.69
N ILE A 20 19.32 -5.10 4.67
CA ILE A 20 18.32 -6.03 5.23
C ILE A 20 17.53 -6.65 4.08
N PRO A 21 17.79 -7.93 3.73
CA PRO A 21 17.02 -8.60 2.69
C PRO A 21 15.54 -8.66 3.07
N MET A 22 14.66 -8.31 2.12
CA MET A 22 13.22 -8.27 2.31
C MET A 22 12.65 -9.57 2.87
N ARG A 23 13.17 -10.72 2.41
CA ARG A 23 12.79 -12.06 2.89
C ARG A 23 13.02 -12.23 4.39
N VAL A 24 14.17 -11.76 4.90
CA VAL A 24 14.53 -11.85 6.32
C VAL A 24 13.61 -10.97 7.15
N MET A 25 13.33 -9.74 6.69
CA MET A 25 12.37 -8.85 7.34
C MET A 25 10.98 -9.49 7.40
N ASN A 26 10.45 -9.96 6.27
CA ASN A 26 9.13 -10.59 6.17
C ASN A 26 8.99 -11.79 7.11
N GLU A 27 10.00 -12.67 7.19
CA GLU A 27 9.98 -13.84 8.07
C GLU A 27 9.85 -13.45 9.55
N ARG A 28 10.53 -12.38 9.97
CA ARG A 28 10.45 -11.88 11.36
C ARG A 28 9.15 -11.12 11.61
N TYR A 29 8.72 -10.32 10.64
CA TYR A 29 7.52 -9.52 10.70
C TYR A 29 6.25 -10.38 10.82
N ALA A 30 6.14 -11.43 9.99
CA ALA A 30 4.99 -12.33 9.99
C ALA A 30 4.73 -13.01 11.35
N ARG A 31 5.77 -13.20 12.17
CA ARG A 31 5.64 -13.79 13.51
C ARG A 31 5.03 -12.85 14.54
N ARG A 32 4.79 -11.58 14.20
CA ARG A 32 4.24 -10.56 15.11
C ARG A 32 2.74 -10.32 14.95
N PHE A 33 2.14 -10.86 13.90
CA PHE A 33 0.75 -10.64 13.56
C PHE A 33 0.05 -11.96 13.28
N GLU A 34 -1.25 -11.99 13.55
CA GLU A 34 -2.11 -13.11 13.19
C GLU A 34 -2.26 -13.19 11.65
N PHE A 35 -2.13 -14.41 11.11
CA PHE A 35 -2.26 -14.65 9.67
C PHE A 35 -3.64 -14.21 9.16
N GLY A 36 -3.65 -13.38 8.12
CA GLY A 36 -4.89 -12.83 7.56
C GLY A 36 -5.50 -11.67 8.35
N ASN A 37 -4.91 -11.28 9.48
CA ASN A 37 -5.33 -10.15 10.31
C ASN A 37 -4.18 -9.15 10.57
N THR A 38 -3.26 -9.04 9.61
CA THR A 38 -2.12 -8.11 9.62
C THR A 38 -2.56 -6.65 9.46
N PRO A 39 -1.74 -5.66 9.86
CA PRO A 39 -1.96 -4.27 9.47
C PRO A 39 -1.83 -4.08 7.94
N ALA A 40 -2.34 -2.96 7.44
CA ALA A 40 -1.92 -2.44 6.14
C ALA A 40 -0.43 -2.06 6.19
N ARG A 41 0.23 -2.07 5.03
CA ARG A 41 1.68 -1.90 4.95
C ARG A 41 2.13 -1.23 3.65
N ALA A 42 3.05 -0.29 3.76
CA ALA A 42 3.95 0.11 2.68
C ALA A 42 5.38 -0.11 3.16
N THR A 43 6.25 -0.70 2.34
CA THR A 43 7.62 -1.00 2.73
C THR A 43 8.57 -0.11 1.96
N ILE A 44 9.35 0.70 2.67
CA ILE A 44 10.13 1.80 2.13
C ILE A 44 11.62 1.46 2.22
N GLU A 45 12.28 1.30 1.08
CA GLU A 45 13.74 1.28 1.03
C GLU A 45 14.31 2.71 1.20
N VAL A 46 15.33 2.84 2.05
CA VAL A 46 15.98 4.11 2.38
C VAL A 46 17.50 3.97 2.32
N SER A 47 18.18 5.07 1.98
CA SER A 47 19.64 5.10 1.89
C SER A 47 20.32 5.02 3.26
N SER A 48 19.68 5.54 4.31
CA SER A 48 20.18 5.53 5.67
C SER A 48 19.04 5.73 6.67
N LEU A 49 19.28 5.35 7.93
CA LEU A 49 18.38 5.58 9.05
C LEU A 49 19.15 6.23 10.23
N PRO A 50 18.45 6.96 11.11
CA PRO A 50 19.04 7.54 12.30
C PRO A 50 19.88 6.55 13.12
N GLY A 51 21.00 7.04 13.67
CA GLY A 51 21.86 6.23 14.55
C GLY A 51 22.51 5.01 13.89
N GLY A 52 22.52 4.92 12.56
CA GLY A 52 23.06 3.76 11.84
C GLY A 52 22.15 2.52 11.91
N ALA A 53 20.87 2.71 12.24
CA ALA A 53 19.89 1.64 12.17
C ALA A 53 19.80 1.09 10.73
N ARG A 54 19.39 -0.18 10.61
CA ARG A 54 19.22 -0.83 9.30
C ARG A 54 17.75 -1.09 8.95
N ILE A 55 16.90 -1.00 9.96
CA ILE A 55 15.45 -1.09 9.85
C ILE A 55 14.81 -0.25 10.94
N GLU A 56 13.77 0.49 10.58
CA GLU A 56 12.88 1.22 11.49
C GLU A 56 11.43 0.98 11.09
N TYR A 57 10.50 1.18 12.02
CA TYR A 57 9.08 1.01 11.76
C TYR A 57 8.33 2.24 12.27
N THR A 58 7.42 2.75 11.45
CA THR A 58 6.34 3.62 11.94
C THR A 58 5.01 2.89 11.83
N GLY A 59 4.00 3.37 12.52
CA GLY A 59 2.67 2.79 12.38
C GLY A 59 1.59 3.54 13.13
N VAL A 60 0.36 3.17 12.80
CA VAL A 60 -0.86 3.67 13.43
C VAL A 60 -1.51 2.50 14.16
N ALA A 61 -1.96 2.74 15.39
CA ALA A 61 -2.67 1.77 16.21
C ALA A 61 -4.01 2.34 16.66
N VAL A 62 -5.00 1.47 16.84
CA VAL A 62 -6.32 1.83 17.39
C VAL A 62 -6.53 1.15 18.74
N ARG A 63 -7.13 1.87 19.70
CA ARG A 63 -7.40 1.34 21.04
C ARG A 63 -8.55 0.33 21.04
N ASP A 64 -9.64 0.66 20.35
CA ASP A 64 -10.83 -0.18 20.26
C ASP A 64 -10.70 -1.18 19.10
N LEU A 65 -10.42 -2.44 19.42
CA LEU A 65 -10.30 -3.50 18.43
C LEU A 65 -11.63 -3.80 17.71
N LYS A 66 -12.79 -3.42 18.27
CA LYS A 66 -14.08 -3.57 17.56
C LYS A 66 -14.16 -2.68 16.32
N GLN A 67 -13.37 -1.60 16.30
CA GLN A 67 -13.25 -0.69 15.18
C GLN A 67 -12.15 -1.09 14.19
N ARG A 68 -11.38 -2.14 14.51
CA ARG A 68 -10.32 -2.67 13.66
C ARG A 68 -10.84 -3.83 12.82
N GLN A 69 -10.84 -3.66 11.51
CA GLN A 69 -11.30 -4.72 10.59
C GLN A 69 -10.43 -4.77 9.34
N ALA A 70 -9.78 -5.90 9.09
CA ALA A 70 -9.10 -6.12 7.81
C ALA A 70 -10.12 -6.25 6.67
N VAL A 71 -9.85 -5.56 5.57
CA VAL A 71 -10.63 -5.59 4.33
C VAL A 71 -9.77 -6.21 3.24
N ARG A 72 -10.35 -7.17 2.51
CA ARG A 72 -9.63 -7.97 1.53
C ARG A 72 -10.54 -8.31 0.36
N PRO A 73 -10.24 -7.79 -0.84
CA PRO A 73 -10.94 -8.19 -2.06
C PRO A 73 -10.87 -9.70 -2.28
N LYS A 74 -11.92 -10.27 -2.88
CA LYS A 74 -12.02 -11.72 -3.16
C LYS A 74 -10.84 -12.27 -3.96
N ASN A 75 -10.28 -11.47 -4.87
CA ASN A 75 -9.15 -11.85 -5.73
C ASN A 75 -7.79 -11.83 -5.01
N MET A 76 -7.71 -11.40 -3.74
CA MET A 76 -6.47 -11.35 -2.97
C MET A 76 -6.53 -12.33 -1.80
N PRO A 77 -5.72 -13.40 -1.77
CA PRO A 77 -5.69 -14.32 -0.63
C PRO A 77 -5.12 -13.64 0.63
N PRO A 78 -5.40 -14.18 1.84
CA PRO A 78 -4.77 -13.69 3.06
C PRO A 78 -3.24 -13.77 2.99
N SER A 79 -2.57 -12.76 3.52
CA SER A 79 -1.10 -12.68 3.56
C SER A 79 -0.59 -12.71 5.00
N PRO A 80 0.59 -13.31 5.24
CA PRO A 80 1.24 -13.27 6.55
C PRO A 80 1.87 -11.90 6.86
N THR A 81 1.94 -10.98 5.90
CA THR A 81 2.72 -9.74 6.05
C THR A 81 1.96 -8.44 5.82
N ALA A 82 0.79 -8.47 5.18
CA ALA A 82 0.02 -7.25 4.93
C ALA A 82 -1.44 -7.56 4.58
N SER A 83 -2.37 -6.83 5.18
CA SER A 83 -3.76 -6.83 4.73
C SER A 83 -3.93 -5.80 3.60
N PRO A 84 -4.76 -6.04 2.58
CA PRO A 84 -4.95 -5.06 1.51
C PRO A 84 -5.40 -3.70 2.04
N CYS A 85 -6.38 -3.67 2.95
CA CYS A 85 -6.68 -2.51 3.78
C CYS A 85 -7.11 -2.93 5.19
N VAL A 86 -7.13 -1.98 6.12
CA VAL A 86 -7.63 -2.16 7.49
C VAL A 86 -8.42 -0.92 7.91
N PHE A 87 -9.65 -1.12 8.39
CA PHE A 87 -10.44 -0.07 9.02
C PHE A 87 -9.94 0.23 10.43
N ALA A 88 -10.02 1.50 10.81
CA ALA A 88 -10.02 2.01 12.17
C ALA A 88 -11.21 2.97 12.29
N GLY A 89 -12.36 2.43 12.71
CA GLY A 89 -13.63 3.16 12.70
C GLY A 89 -14.02 3.50 11.26
N ASP A 90 -14.15 4.79 10.95
CA ASP A 90 -14.48 5.27 9.61
C ASP A 90 -13.27 5.52 8.70
N THR A 91 -12.05 5.39 9.21
CA THR A 91 -10.83 5.57 8.41
C THR A 91 -10.34 4.22 7.88
N LEU A 92 -10.11 4.14 6.57
CA LEU A 92 -9.54 2.99 5.88
C LEU A 92 -8.08 3.26 5.55
N TYR A 93 -7.18 2.42 6.05
CA TYR A 93 -5.76 2.44 5.70
C TYR A 93 -5.47 1.34 4.69
N CYS A 94 -4.96 1.68 3.51
CA CYS A 94 -4.66 0.70 2.46
C CYS A 94 -3.16 0.54 2.24
N SER A 95 -2.76 -0.71 2.09
CA SER A 95 -1.39 -1.09 1.75
C SER A 95 -0.97 -0.49 0.41
N ALA A 96 0.34 -0.33 0.21
CA ALA A 96 0.87 -0.02 -1.10
C ALA A 96 0.49 -1.12 -2.10
N LYS A 97 0.08 -0.71 -3.29
CA LYS A 97 -0.21 -1.57 -4.45
C LYS A 97 0.69 -1.17 -5.59
N SER A 98 1.14 -2.15 -6.36
CA SER A 98 1.77 -1.97 -7.67
C SER A 98 0.83 -2.45 -8.77
N GLY A 99 1.30 -2.37 -10.02
CA GLY A 99 0.59 -2.81 -11.22
C GLY A 99 0.44 -4.33 -11.37
N PHE A 100 0.54 -5.07 -10.26
CA PHE A 100 0.41 -6.52 -10.22
C PHE A 100 -1.02 -6.98 -10.51
N ILE A 101 -1.19 -7.93 -11.42
CA ILE A 101 -2.47 -8.61 -11.67
C ILE A 101 -2.54 -9.85 -10.77
N PRO A 102 -3.54 -10.00 -9.88
CA PRO A 102 -3.67 -11.17 -9.02
C PRO A 102 -4.22 -12.39 -9.77
N GLY A 103 -3.77 -13.59 -9.39
CA GLY A 103 -4.30 -14.86 -9.93
C GLY A 103 -3.22 -15.96 -9.99
N PRO A 104 -3.56 -17.14 -10.55
CA PRO A 104 -2.61 -18.25 -10.73
C PRO A 104 -1.41 -17.91 -11.61
N HIS A 105 -1.60 -16.98 -12.55
CA HIS A 105 -0.55 -16.38 -13.39
C HIS A 105 -0.37 -14.92 -13.02
N GLY A 106 -0.28 -14.66 -11.71
CA GLY A 106 -0.15 -13.29 -11.23
C GLY A 106 1.22 -12.71 -11.56
N GLY A 107 1.26 -11.43 -11.93
CA GLY A 107 2.48 -10.77 -12.35
C GLY A 107 2.24 -9.32 -12.74
N VAL A 108 3.33 -8.59 -12.94
CA VAL A 108 3.31 -7.25 -13.54
C VAL A 108 3.66 -7.41 -15.00
N TYR A 109 2.71 -7.14 -15.89
CA TYR A 109 2.89 -7.36 -17.33
C TYR A 109 3.09 -6.06 -18.13
N ALA A 110 2.87 -4.92 -17.47
CA ALA A 110 2.98 -3.61 -18.09
C ALA A 110 4.42 -3.11 -18.02
N GLU A 111 4.97 -2.71 -19.17
CA GLU A 111 6.34 -2.19 -19.29
C GLU A 111 6.49 -0.75 -18.79
N THR A 112 5.43 0.07 -18.89
CA THR A 112 5.52 1.51 -18.69
C THR A 112 4.79 1.96 -17.42
N THR A 113 5.30 3.00 -16.77
CA THR A 113 4.70 3.60 -15.58
C THR A 113 3.22 3.97 -15.78
N PRO A 114 2.80 4.60 -16.90
CA PRO A 114 1.38 4.85 -17.15
C PRO A 114 0.51 3.59 -17.22
N HIS A 115 1.02 2.47 -17.74
CA HIS A 115 0.26 1.22 -17.82
C HIS A 115 0.21 0.50 -16.48
N GLN A 116 1.33 0.45 -15.75
CA GLN A 116 1.35 -0.10 -14.38
C GLN A 116 0.42 0.70 -13.45
N LEU A 117 0.47 2.03 -13.51
CA LEU A 117 -0.37 2.89 -12.68
C LEU A 117 -1.87 2.64 -12.90
N ARG A 118 -2.32 2.41 -14.14
CA ARG A 118 -3.73 2.06 -14.38
C ARG A 118 -4.15 0.79 -13.66
N GLN A 119 -3.28 -0.23 -13.67
CA GLN A 119 -3.51 -1.46 -12.93
C GLN A 119 -3.42 -1.24 -11.41
N THR A 120 -2.48 -0.43 -10.93
CA THR A 120 -2.39 -0.03 -9.51
C THR A 120 -3.66 0.64 -9.03
N MET A 121 -4.17 1.60 -9.80
CA MET A 121 -5.43 2.30 -9.47
C MET A 121 -6.62 1.34 -9.52
N ARG A 122 -6.66 0.37 -10.45
CA ARG A 122 -7.67 -0.70 -10.41
C ARG A 122 -7.57 -1.55 -9.14
N ASN A 123 -6.35 -1.95 -8.74
CA ASN A 123 -6.11 -2.71 -7.51
C ASN A 123 -6.54 -1.95 -6.24
N LEU A 124 -6.32 -0.63 -6.23
CA LEU A 124 -6.77 0.25 -5.15
C LEU A 124 -8.29 0.46 -5.17
N LEU A 125 -8.91 0.48 -6.34
CA LEU A 125 -10.36 0.56 -6.46
C LEU A 125 -11.02 -0.73 -6.00
N ASP A 126 -10.48 -1.92 -6.32
CA ASP A 126 -10.98 -3.21 -5.80
C ASP A 126 -11.03 -3.20 -4.26
N ASN A 127 -9.96 -2.68 -3.64
CA ASN A 127 -9.86 -2.48 -2.20
C ASN A 127 -10.95 -1.55 -1.64
N LEU A 128 -11.19 -0.42 -2.31
CA LEU A 128 -12.21 0.55 -1.92
C LEU A 128 -13.62 -0.03 -2.10
N GLU A 129 -13.89 -0.71 -3.21
CA GLU A 129 -15.19 -1.32 -3.51
C GLU A 129 -15.55 -2.43 -2.51
N GLU A 130 -14.58 -3.27 -2.13
CA GLU A 130 -14.76 -4.26 -1.04
C GLU A 130 -15.10 -3.58 0.29
N ALA A 131 -14.62 -2.36 0.50
CA ALA A 131 -14.93 -1.52 1.66
C ALA A 131 -16.25 -0.72 1.52
N GLY A 132 -16.95 -0.82 0.39
CA GLY A 132 -18.12 0.00 0.05
C GLY A 132 -17.78 1.48 -0.19
N MET A 133 -16.60 1.75 -0.76
CA MET A 133 -16.03 3.08 -0.97
C MET A 133 -15.55 3.27 -2.43
N ASN A 134 -15.19 4.49 -2.80
CA ASN A 134 -14.56 4.84 -4.08
C ASN A 134 -13.48 5.92 -3.91
N PHE A 135 -12.89 6.39 -5.02
CA PHE A 135 -11.81 7.38 -5.00
C PHE A 135 -12.20 8.76 -4.43
N ASP A 136 -13.49 9.15 -4.45
CA ASP A 136 -13.95 10.42 -3.88
C ASP A 136 -13.80 10.49 -2.36
N GLN A 137 -13.48 9.36 -1.73
CA GLN A 137 -13.32 9.23 -0.28
C GLN A 137 -11.86 9.15 0.13
N VAL A 138 -10.94 9.18 -0.83
CA VAL A 138 -9.50 9.16 -0.57
C VAL A 138 -9.06 10.57 -0.16
N VAL A 139 -8.38 10.66 0.98
CA VAL A 139 -7.95 11.94 1.57
C VAL A 139 -6.44 12.12 1.52
N ALA A 140 -5.68 11.02 1.48
CA ALA A 140 -4.24 11.05 1.37
C ALA A 140 -3.70 9.88 0.55
N THR A 141 -2.62 10.11 -0.19
CA THR A 141 -1.86 9.09 -0.90
C THR A 141 -0.36 9.25 -0.65
N ASN A 142 0.34 8.12 -0.60
CA ASN A 142 1.79 8.09 -0.75
C ASN A 142 2.12 7.36 -2.06
N VAL A 143 2.92 8.00 -2.90
CA VAL A 143 3.39 7.51 -4.19
C VAL A 143 4.88 7.18 -4.08
N TYR A 144 5.24 5.99 -4.52
CA TYR A 144 6.59 5.48 -4.54
C TYR A 144 6.96 5.23 -6.00
N LEU A 145 8.01 5.86 -6.52
CA LEU A 145 8.50 5.67 -7.89
C LEU A 145 9.87 4.98 -7.89
N ASP A 146 10.21 4.31 -8.99
CA ASP A 146 11.57 3.85 -9.32
C ASP A 146 12.45 5.01 -9.80
N GLY A 147 11.84 6.02 -10.43
CA GLY A 147 12.48 7.22 -10.92
C GLY A 147 11.53 8.42 -10.98
N LEU A 148 11.95 9.56 -10.43
CA LEU A 148 11.14 10.79 -10.44
C LEU A 148 10.95 11.39 -11.85
N GLN A 149 11.75 11.00 -12.83
CA GLN A 149 11.59 11.45 -14.22
C GLN A 149 10.25 11.04 -14.83
N ASP A 150 9.61 9.99 -14.29
CA ASP A 150 8.32 9.50 -14.79
C ASP A 150 7.13 10.28 -14.21
N LEU A 151 7.36 11.11 -13.19
CA LEU A 151 6.32 11.85 -12.48
C LEU A 151 5.37 12.63 -13.42
N PRO A 152 5.82 13.29 -14.50
CA PRO A 152 4.89 13.97 -15.42
C PRO A 152 3.90 13.02 -16.08
N THR A 153 4.34 11.83 -16.50
CA THR A 153 3.45 10.84 -17.14
C THR A 153 2.60 10.08 -16.14
N PHE A 154 3.13 9.85 -14.93
CA PHE A 154 2.38 9.35 -13.79
C PHE A 154 1.23 10.30 -13.45
N ASP A 155 1.50 11.60 -13.35
CA ASP A 155 0.52 12.61 -12.93
C ASP A 155 -0.65 12.75 -13.91
N GLN A 156 -0.39 12.61 -15.21
CA GLN A 156 -1.43 12.59 -16.24
C GLN A 156 -2.46 11.50 -15.94
N VAL A 157 -2.02 10.26 -15.77
CA VAL A 157 -2.89 9.11 -15.48
C VAL A 157 -3.51 9.22 -14.09
N TYR A 158 -2.72 9.59 -13.08
CA TYR A 158 -3.17 9.67 -11.69
C TYR A 158 -4.37 10.62 -11.54
N SER A 159 -4.33 11.76 -12.24
CA SER A 159 -5.41 12.76 -12.18
C SER A 159 -6.74 12.28 -12.76
N GLU A 160 -6.74 11.28 -13.64
CA GLU A 160 -7.96 10.71 -14.25
C GLU A 160 -8.86 9.98 -13.22
N TYR A 161 -8.30 9.56 -12.09
CA TYR A 161 -9.00 8.75 -11.08
C TYR A 161 -9.65 9.56 -9.96
N PHE A 162 -9.36 10.86 -9.88
CA PHE A 162 -9.86 11.73 -8.82
C PHE A 162 -10.75 12.83 -9.41
N GLY A 163 -11.69 13.30 -8.60
CA GLY A 163 -12.50 14.46 -8.93
C GLY A 163 -11.70 15.77 -8.89
N PRO A 164 -12.39 16.93 -8.82
CA PRO A 164 -11.74 18.25 -8.86
C PRO A 164 -10.80 18.52 -7.67
N MET A 165 -10.94 17.77 -6.57
CA MET A 165 -10.08 17.88 -5.40
C MET A 165 -9.22 16.62 -5.30
N LEU A 166 -7.91 16.79 -5.49
CA LEU A 166 -6.94 15.72 -5.29
C LEU A 166 -6.68 15.48 -3.79
N PRO A 167 -6.38 14.24 -3.38
CA PRO A 167 -5.96 13.96 -2.02
C PRO A 167 -4.60 14.61 -1.71
N ALA A 168 -4.30 14.81 -0.43
CA ALA A 168 -2.95 15.17 0.00
C ALA A 168 -1.96 14.10 -0.47
N ARG A 169 -0.84 14.49 -1.08
CA ARG A 169 0.09 13.55 -1.71
C ARG A 169 1.52 13.74 -1.22
N THR A 170 2.16 12.64 -0.88
CA THR A 170 3.63 12.56 -0.75
C THR A 170 4.17 11.68 -1.86
N THR A 171 5.21 12.13 -2.56
CA THR A 171 5.90 11.33 -3.59
C THR A 171 7.37 11.19 -3.25
N ILE A 172 7.89 9.97 -3.28
CA ILE A 172 9.31 9.67 -3.06
C ILE A 172 9.81 8.64 -4.09
N GLN A 173 11.11 8.67 -4.37
CA GLN A 173 11.78 7.62 -5.14
C GLN A 173 12.33 6.57 -4.18
N GLN A 174 11.60 5.47 -4.05
CA GLN A 174 11.86 4.43 -3.05
C GLN A 174 12.15 3.07 -3.68
N ILE A 175 11.70 2.87 -4.91
CA ILE A 175 11.98 1.64 -5.64
C ILE A 175 13.36 1.81 -6.26
N ALA A 176 14.23 0.80 -6.13
CA ALA A 176 15.53 0.85 -6.76
C ALA A 176 15.34 0.88 -8.30
N ALA A 177 15.96 1.87 -8.96
CA ALA A 177 15.93 1.94 -10.41
C ALA A 177 16.47 0.64 -11.01
N THR A 178 15.77 0.11 -12.00
CA THR A 178 16.08 -1.17 -12.63
C THR A 178 15.88 -1.08 -14.13
N GLU A 179 16.51 -2.00 -14.88
CA GLU A 179 16.21 -2.13 -16.31
C GLU A 179 14.76 -2.56 -16.50
N ARG A 180 14.04 -1.88 -17.40
CA ARG A 180 12.65 -2.19 -17.77
C ARG A 180 12.61 -3.36 -18.74
N LYS A 181 13.03 -4.53 -18.27
CA LYS A 181 13.04 -5.77 -19.04
C LYS A 181 12.22 -6.83 -18.32
N PRO A 182 11.46 -7.65 -19.06
CA PRO A 182 10.79 -8.77 -18.46
C PRO A 182 11.78 -9.82 -17.98
N ASP A 183 11.39 -10.58 -16.96
CA ASP A 183 12.06 -11.81 -16.59
C ASP A 183 11.68 -12.97 -17.54
N LYS A 184 12.00 -14.21 -17.17
CA LYS A 184 11.72 -15.40 -18.00
C LYS A 184 10.23 -15.77 -18.05
N GLU A 185 9.40 -15.16 -17.20
CA GLU A 185 7.96 -15.38 -17.09
C GLU A 185 7.16 -14.19 -17.65
N ASP A 186 7.84 -13.30 -18.40
CA ASP A 186 7.30 -12.06 -18.97
C ASP A 186 6.84 -11.04 -17.90
N HIS A 187 7.40 -11.12 -16.68
CA HIS A 187 7.10 -10.15 -15.62
C HIS A 187 8.09 -8.99 -15.64
N PHE A 188 7.55 -7.77 -15.66
CA PHE A 188 8.30 -6.54 -15.51
C PHE A 188 8.52 -6.20 -14.04
N PRO A 189 9.59 -5.47 -13.70
CA PRO A 189 9.75 -4.91 -12.37
C PRO A 189 8.66 -3.88 -12.06
N ASP A 190 8.31 -3.74 -10.78
CA ASP A 190 7.50 -2.62 -10.30
C ASP A 190 8.22 -1.30 -10.58
N LEU A 191 7.53 -0.36 -11.23
CA LEU A 191 8.04 1.00 -11.47
C LEU A 191 7.41 2.01 -10.51
N GLU A 192 6.24 1.67 -9.97
CA GLU A 192 5.53 2.51 -9.04
C GLU A 192 4.71 1.69 -8.04
N GLN A 193 4.43 2.32 -6.90
CA GLN A 193 3.43 1.85 -5.96
C GLN A 193 2.65 3.03 -5.38
N VAL A 194 1.39 2.79 -5.05
CA VAL A 194 0.54 3.77 -4.36
C VAL A 194 -0.11 3.13 -3.14
N SER A 195 -0.01 3.81 -2.00
CA SER A 195 -0.82 3.53 -0.80
C SER A 195 -1.77 4.69 -0.55
N LEU A 196 -2.90 4.43 0.10
CA LEU A 196 -3.91 5.47 0.34
C LEU A 196 -4.55 5.38 1.72
N ILE A 197 -5.09 6.51 2.16
CA ILE A 197 -6.01 6.63 3.29
C ILE A 197 -7.33 7.18 2.74
N ALA A 198 -8.43 6.52 3.10
CA ALA A 198 -9.77 6.96 2.76
C ALA A 198 -10.63 7.09 4.01
N VAL A 199 -11.65 7.93 3.97
CA VAL A 199 -12.58 8.16 5.09
C VAL A 199 -14.00 7.90 4.63
N ARG A 200 -14.73 7.03 5.33
CA ARG A 200 -16.16 6.83 5.07
C ARG A 200 -16.89 8.15 5.27
N ARG A 201 -17.80 8.46 4.35
CA ARG A 201 -18.73 9.57 4.58
C ARG A 201 -19.64 9.18 5.75
N PRO A 202 -20.02 10.13 6.62
CA PRO A 202 -21.04 9.89 7.62
C PRO A 202 -22.26 9.29 6.91
N ARG A 203 -22.85 8.24 7.49
CA ARG A 203 -24.19 7.82 7.08
C ARG A 203 -25.11 9.02 7.33
N THR A 204 -25.55 9.68 6.27
CA THR A 204 -26.72 10.53 6.38
C THR A 204 -27.86 9.58 6.63
N ASP A 205 -28.27 9.42 7.88
CA ASP A 205 -29.51 8.74 8.20
C ASP A 205 -30.60 9.46 7.40
N ALA A 206 -31.14 8.78 6.39
CA ALA A 206 -32.32 9.25 5.69
C ALA A 206 -33.43 9.35 6.74
N LYS A 207 -33.82 10.58 7.08
CA LYS A 207 -35.07 10.84 7.79
C LYS A 207 -36.25 10.50 6.89
#